data_AF-A0A4Q8B907-F1
#
_entry.id   AF-A0A4Q8B907-F1
#
_cell.length_a   1.000
_cell.length_b   1.000
_cell.length_c   1.000
_cell.angle_alpha   90.00
_cell.angle_beta   90.00
_cell.angle_gamma   90.00
#
_symmetry.space_group_name_H-M   'P 1'
#
loop_
_entity.id
_entity.type
_entity.pdbx_description
1 polymer ?
#
loop_
_entity_poly.entity_id
_entity_poly.type
_entity_poly.pdbx_seq_one_letter_code
_entity_poly.pdbx_strand_id
1 'polypeptide(L)'
;MCAMELLLLPFRLIYRGLVWFANSPRTLITSYLVMIVVAGIIYSHVEHKSGVDSVWWAVVTASTVGYGDISPTSWQGRTLAALLISTMVLLVIPLITAHFASRLIVDDDAFEHDEQEELKADVRRMRALLEELAARQGISVPEPERREPVNAPGSEVPLWERSARSGRRRRRR
;
A
#
# COMPACT_ATOMS: atom_id res chain seq x y z
N MET A 1 -6.17 -27.87 -10.35
CA MET A 1 -5.70 -26.91 -9.32
C MET A 1 -4.16 -26.89 -9.17
N CYS A 2 -3.44 -28.02 -9.27
CA CYS A 2 -1.96 -28.03 -9.18
C CYS A 2 -1.18 -27.39 -10.36
N ALA A 3 -1.68 -27.49 -11.61
CA ALA A 3 -0.96 -26.97 -12.78
C ALA A 3 -0.90 -25.42 -12.84
N MET A 4 -1.93 -24.75 -12.31
CA MET A 4 -2.00 -23.28 -12.24
C MET A 4 -1.04 -22.72 -11.17
N GLU A 5 -0.93 -23.39 -10.02
CA GLU A 5 0.00 -23.03 -8.95
C GLU A 5 1.45 -23.17 -9.41
N LEU A 6 1.81 -24.28 -10.07
CA LEU A 6 3.18 -24.53 -10.55
C LEU A 6 3.66 -23.51 -11.58
N LEU A 7 2.76 -23.05 -12.47
CA LEU A 7 3.04 -22.04 -13.49
C LEU A 7 3.30 -20.64 -12.88
N LEU A 8 2.63 -20.34 -11.76
CA LEU A 8 2.70 -19.04 -11.09
C LEU A 8 3.76 -18.99 -9.98
N LEU A 9 4.37 -20.10 -9.59
CA LEU A 9 5.47 -20.16 -8.61
C LEU A 9 6.66 -19.22 -8.92
N PRO A 10 7.23 -19.19 -10.15
CA PRO A 10 8.31 -18.25 -10.45
C PRO A 10 7.83 -16.79 -10.32
N PHE A 11 6.59 -16.52 -10.74
CA PHE A 11 5.99 -15.19 -10.65
C PHE A 11 5.75 -14.75 -9.20
N ARG A 12 5.28 -15.66 -8.35
CA ARG A 12 5.10 -15.44 -6.89
C ARG A 12 6.42 -15.29 -6.16
N LEU A 13 7.47 -16.02 -6.54
CA LEU A 13 8.80 -15.87 -5.95
C LEU A 13 9.43 -14.52 -6.31
N ILE A 14 9.32 -14.10 -7.58
CA ILE A 14 9.75 -12.78 -8.04
C ILE A 14 8.95 -11.68 -7.32
N TYR A 15 7.62 -11.83 -7.22
CA TYR A 15 6.77 -10.89 -6.50
C TYR A 15 7.12 -10.80 -5.02
N ARG A 16 7.31 -11.93 -4.32
CA ARG A 16 7.73 -11.94 -2.91
C ARG A 16 9.12 -11.34 -2.71
N GLY A 17 10.06 -11.60 -3.62
CA GLY A 17 11.38 -10.99 -3.60
C GLY A 17 11.33 -9.48 -3.81
N LEU A 18 10.52 -9.02 -4.75
CA LEU A 18 10.29 -7.60 -5.04
C LEU A 18 9.61 -6.89 -3.86
N VAL A 19 8.59 -7.50 -3.26
CA VAL A 19 7.90 -6.98 -2.07
C VAL A 19 8.83 -6.94 -0.86
N TRP A 20 9.61 -8.01 -0.63
CA TRP A 20 10.60 -8.03 0.46
C TRP A 20 11.65 -6.93 0.31
N PHE A 21 12.13 -6.73 -0.92
CA PHE A 21 13.08 -5.66 -1.25
C PHE A 21 12.45 -4.26 -1.09
N ALA A 22 11.19 -4.08 -1.46
CA ALA A 22 10.46 -2.83 -1.31
C ALA A 22 10.09 -2.51 0.16
N ASN A 23 9.96 -3.53 1.01
CA ASN A 23 9.45 -3.36 2.37
C ASN A 23 10.52 -2.91 3.38
N SER A 24 11.80 -2.93 3.01
CA SER A 24 12.91 -2.53 3.90
C SER A 24 13.47 -1.14 3.52
N PRO A 25 13.45 -0.14 4.42
CA PRO A 25 13.98 1.19 4.10
C PRO A 25 15.49 1.16 3.79
N ARG A 26 16.24 0.26 4.45
CA ARG A 26 17.68 0.09 4.20
C ARG A 26 17.95 -0.39 2.77
N THR A 27 17.17 -1.34 2.26
CA THR A 27 17.36 -1.88 0.91
C THR A 27 17.07 -0.81 -0.14
N LEU A 28 16.02 0.00 0.05
CA LEU A 28 15.71 1.15 -0.82
C LEU A 28 16.90 2.12 -0.91
N ILE A 29 17.42 2.58 0.23
CA ILE A 29 18.56 3.50 0.27
C ILE A 29 19.80 2.87 -0.39
N THR A 30 20.14 1.63 -0.02
CA THR A 30 21.32 0.96 -0.61
C THR A 30 21.19 0.77 -2.11
N SER A 31 20.00 0.42 -2.61
CA SER A 31 19.77 0.24 -4.04
C SER A 31 19.85 1.54 -4.81
N TYR A 32 19.38 2.65 -4.23
CA TYR A 32 19.48 3.98 -4.81
C TYR A 32 20.95 4.38 -4.98
N LEU A 33 21.75 4.20 -3.92
CA LEU A 33 23.19 4.50 -3.95
C LEU A 33 23.95 3.60 -4.95
N VAL A 34 23.67 2.29 -4.97
CA VAL A 34 24.29 1.35 -5.92
C VAL A 34 23.97 1.76 -7.36
N MET A 35 22.72 2.11 -7.64
CA MET A 35 22.29 2.54 -8.96
C MET A 35 22.96 3.84 -9.40
N ILE A 36 23.18 4.82 -8.50
CA ILE A 36 23.98 6.02 -8.81
C ILE A 36 25.39 5.64 -9.24
N VAL A 37 26.06 4.77 -8.49
CA VAL A 37 27.43 4.33 -8.80
C VAL A 37 27.48 3.59 -10.13
N VAL A 38 26.54 2.67 -10.36
CA VAL A 38 26.45 1.91 -11.62
C VAL A 38 26.18 2.83 -12.81
N ALA A 39 25.21 3.74 -12.69
CA ALA A 39 24.90 4.71 -13.75
C ALA A 39 26.10 5.63 -14.03
N GLY A 40 26.80 6.09 -12.99
CA GLY A 40 28.01 6.89 -13.13
C GLY A 40 29.15 6.14 -13.82
N ILE A 41 29.38 4.86 -13.49
CA ILE A 41 30.38 4.02 -14.16
C ILE A 41 30.03 3.84 -15.64
N ILE A 42 28.78 3.50 -15.96
CA ILE A 42 28.34 3.32 -17.35
C ILE A 42 28.49 4.65 -18.12
N TYR A 43 28.09 5.77 -17.51
CA TYR A 43 28.22 7.10 -18.12
C TYR A 43 29.68 7.47 -18.38
N SER A 44 30.59 7.19 -17.43
CA SER A 44 32.03 7.43 -17.60
C SER A 44 32.60 6.67 -18.80
N HIS A 45 32.17 5.41 -18.99
CA HIS A 45 32.59 4.60 -20.14
C HIS A 45 32.02 5.10 -21.47
N VAL A 46 30.77 5.58 -21.49
CA VAL A 46 30.08 5.98 -22.72
C VAL A 46 30.45 7.39 -23.17
N GLU A 47 30.61 8.33 -22.24
CA GLU A 47 30.89 9.75 -22.55
C GLU A 47 32.38 10.13 -22.32
N HIS A 48 33.22 9.16 -21.93
CA HIS A 48 34.66 9.35 -21.66
C HIS A 48 34.94 10.50 -20.67
N LYS A 49 34.06 10.67 -19.67
CA LYS A 49 34.19 11.67 -18.60
C LYS A 49 34.92 11.11 -17.39
N SER A 50 35.47 11.99 -16.55
CA SER A 50 36.08 11.58 -15.30
C SER A 50 35.07 10.83 -14.42
N GLY A 51 35.52 9.86 -13.63
CA GLY A 51 34.63 9.07 -12.78
C GLY A 51 33.86 9.94 -11.77
N VAL A 52 34.51 10.99 -11.26
CA VAL A 52 33.89 11.94 -10.32
C VAL A 52 32.78 12.74 -10.99
N ASP A 53 33.04 13.31 -12.17
CA ASP A 53 32.04 14.06 -12.93
C ASP A 53 30.85 13.17 -13.36
N SER A 54 31.14 11.90 -13.64
CA SER A 54 30.13 10.92 -14.05
C SER A 54 29.21 10.51 -12.89
N VAL A 55 29.77 10.32 -11.70
CA VAL A 55 28.98 10.08 -10.48
C VAL A 55 28.20 11.34 -10.13
N TRP A 56 28.79 12.53 -10.25
CA TRP A 56 28.09 13.80 -10.05
C TRP A 56 26.90 13.95 -10.99
N TRP A 57 27.09 13.69 -12.30
CA TRP A 57 26.00 13.67 -13.27
C TRP A 57 24.88 12.70 -12.86
N ALA A 58 25.23 11.49 -12.43
CA ALA A 58 24.26 10.49 -11.98
C ALA A 58 23.50 10.96 -10.74
N VAL A 59 24.17 11.59 -9.76
CA VAL A 59 23.54 12.18 -8.56
C VAL A 59 22.55 13.27 -8.94
N VAL A 60 22.98 14.26 -9.74
CA VAL A 60 22.16 15.42 -10.14
C VAL A 60 20.95 15.00 -10.98
N THR A 61 21.12 13.98 -11.83
CA THR A 61 20.03 13.44 -12.64
C THR A 61 19.08 12.57 -11.81
N ALA A 62 19.61 11.69 -10.96
CA ALA A 62 18.81 10.79 -10.12
C ALA A 62 18.06 11.54 -9.00
N SER A 63 18.59 12.67 -8.53
CA SER A 63 17.91 13.57 -7.60
C SER A 63 16.86 14.45 -8.28
N THR A 64 16.72 14.37 -9.61
CA THR A 64 15.84 15.23 -10.43
C THR A 64 16.16 16.72 -10.36
N VAL A 65 17.34 17.11 -9.82
CA VAL A 65 17.77 18.52 -9.74
C VAL A 65 18.12 19.06 -11.13
N GLY A 66 18.93 18.30 -11.89
CA GLY A 66 19.19 18.61 -13.30
C GLY A 66 19.85 19.96 -13.58
N TYR A 67 20.99 20.26 -12.96
CA TYR A 67 21.73 21.51 -13.21
C TYR A 67 22.09 21.75 -14.68
N GLY A 68 22.33 20.68 -15.44
CA GLY A 68 22.65 20.75 -16.87
C GLY A 68 24.10 21.15 -17.18
N ASP A 69 24.94 21.26 -16.16
CA ASP A 69 26.39 21.47 -16.24
C ASP A 69 27.10 20.31 -16.96
N ILE A 70 26.68 19.08 -16.68
CA ILE A 70 27.11 17.88 -17.38
C ILE A 70 25.88 17.21 -17.97
N SER A 71 25.94 16.86 -19.26
CA SER A 71 24.85 16.20 -19.97
C SER A 71 25.38 15.26 -21.04
N PRO A 72 24.65 14.16 -21.34
CA PRO A 72 25.06 13.22 -22.38
C PRO A 72 24.98 13.87 -23.77
N THR A 73 26.07 13.73 -24.52
CA THR A 73 26.15 14.23 -25.90
C THR A 73 25.95 13.12 -26.92
N SER A 74 26.35 11.90 -26.56
CA SER A 74 26.23 10.71 -27.41
C SER A 74 24.80 10.16 -27.43
N TRP A 75 24.47 9.42 -28.50
CA TRP A 75 23.19 8.70 -28.58
C TRP A 75 23.02 7.72 -27.41
N GLN A 76 24.07 6.95 -27.12
CA GLN A 76 24.09 5.95 -26.06
C GLN A 76 23.92 6.60 -24.69
N GLY A 77 24.61 7.71 -24.43
CA GLY A 77 24.49 8.46 -23.18
C GLY A 77 23.08 9.04 -23.00
N ARG A 78 22.43 9.48 -24.08
CA ARG A 78 21.03 9.95 -24.03
C ARG A 78 20.06 8.81 -23.73
N THR A 79 20.28 7.62 -24.29
CA THR A 79 19.49 6.43 -23.94
C THR A 79 19.68 6.04 -22.48
N LEU A 80 20.91 6.07 -21.96
CA LEU A 80 21.21 5.84 -20.55
C LEU A 80 20.48 6.85 -19.65
N ALA A 81 20.54 8.13 -20.00
CA ALA A 81 19.88 9.19 -19.25
C ALA A 81 18.36 9.02 -19.24
N ALA A 82 17.76 8.70 -20.39
CA ALA A 82 16.33 8.41 -20.49
C ALA A 82 15.94 7.24 -19.58
N LEU A 83 16.71 6.15 -19.59
CA LEU A 83 16.47 5.00 -18.72
C LEU A 83 16.58 5.36 -17.23
N LEU A 84 17.61 6.11 -16.85
CA LEU A 84 17.81 6.56 -15.47
C LEU A 84 16.63 7.42 -15.00
N ILE A 85 16.22 8.41 -15.81
CA ILE A 85 15.11 9.31 -15.51
C ILE A 85 13.79 8.53 -15.41
N SER A 86 13.49 7.65 -16.38
CA SER A 86 12.29 6.82 -16.35
C SER A 86 12.26 5.91 -15.12
N THR A 87 13.40 5.34 -14.73
CA THR A 87 13.50 4.51 -13.52
C THR A 87 13.24 5.34 -12.25
N MET A 88 13.72 6.58 -12.19
CA MET A 88 13.49 7.44 -11.02
C MET A 88 12.01 7.75 -10.84
N VAL A 89 11.39 8.23 -11.93
CA VAL A 89 10.01 8.71 -11.90
C VAL A 89 9.02 7.56 -11.72
N LEU A 90 9.25 6.41 -12.36
CA LEU A 90 8.29 5.30 -12.36
C LEU A 90 8.47 4.34 -11.18
N LEU A 91 9.67 4.22 -10.61
CA LEU A 91 9.98 3.20 -9.59
C LEU A 91 10.44 3.83 -8.28
N VAL A 92 11.56 4.56 -8.30
CA VAL A 92 12.24 4.94 -7.05
C VAL A 92 11.45 5.99 -6.26
N ILE A 93 11.04 7.08 -6.90
CA ILE A 93 10.33 8.17 -6.22
C ILE A 93 8.99 7.69 -5.63
N PRO A 94 8.12 6.96 -6.38
CA PRO A 94 6.88 6.44 -5.83
C PRO A 94 7.10 5.48 -4.66
N LEU A 95 8.10 4.62 -4.74
CA LEU A 95 8.34 3.59 -3.72
C LEU A 95 8.86 4.20 -2.42
N ILE A 96 9.77 5.19 -2.51
CA ILE A 96 10.22 5.97 -1.36
C ILE A 96 9.03 6.75 -0.75
N THR A 97 8.24 7.41 -1.59
CA THR A 97 7.07 8.19 -1.15
C THR A 97 6.04 7.33 -0.43
N ALA A 98 5.68 6.18 -1.00
CA ALA A 98 4.77 5.21 -0.40
C ALA A 98 5.30 4.69 0.93
N HIS A 99 6.61 4.41 1.01
CA HIS A 99 7.24 3.96 2.25
C HIS A 99 7.11 5.01 3.37
N PHE A 100 7.43 6.28 3.09
CA PHE A 100 7.27 7.35 4.08
C PHE A 100 5.81 7.62 4.42
N ALA A 101 4.91 7.64 3.44
CA ALA A 101 3.48 7.81 3.66
C ALA A 101 2.93 6.73 4.61
N SER A 102 3.31 5.47 4.41
CA SER A 102 2.88 4.35 5.27
C SER A 102 3.32 4.48 6.74
N ARG A 103 4.39 5.24 7.00
CA ARG A 103 4.88 5.50 8.37
C ARG A 103 4.23 6.71 9.02
N LEU A 104 3.70 7.63 8.22
CA LEU A 104 3.07 8.86 8.68
C LEU A 104 1.55 8.70 8.86
N ILE A 105 0.96 7.73 8.18
CA ILE A 105 -0.42 7.31 8.40
C ILE A 105 -0.47 6.61 9.75
N VAL A 106 -1.02 7.31 10.75
CA VAL A 106 -1.51 6.70 11.99
C VAL A 106 -2.86 6.09 11.63
N ASP A 107 -2.97 4.78 11.76
CA ASP A 107 -4.21 4.06 11.44
C ASP A 107 -5.15 4.16 12.65
N ASP A 108 -5.83 5.30 12.80
CA ASP A 108 -6.78 5.57 13.90
C ASP A 108 -7.98 4.59 13.89
N ASP A 109 -8.23 3.90 12.77
CA ASP A 109 -9.32 2.92 12.59
C ASP A 109 -8.83 1.46 12.61
N ALA A 110 -7.53 1.20 12.77
CA ALA A 110 -7.02 -0.15 13.00
C ALA A 110 -7.29 -0.57 14.45
N PHE A 111 -8.56 -0.85 14.76
CA PHE A 111 -8.91 -1.54 15.99
C PHE A 111 -8.14 -2.84 16.06
N GLU A 112 -7.13 -2.91 16.94
CA GLU A 112 -6.42 -4.15 17.21
C GLU A 112 -7.43 -5.21 17.68
N HIS A 113 -7.13 -6.48 17.41
CA HIS A 113 -8.02 -7.58 17.80
C HIS A 113 -8.37 -7.51 19.30
N ASP A 114 -7.44 -7.05 20.11
CA ASP A 114 -7.57 -6.90 21.56
C ASP A 114 -8.63 -5.84 21.93
N GLU A 115 -8.65 -4.68 21.28
CA GLU A 115 -9.68 -3.65 21.50
C GLU A 115 -11.06 -4.11 21.05
N GLN A 116 -11.12 -4.87 19.94
CA GLN A 116 -12.39 -5.46 19.49
C GLN A 116 -12.91 -6.52 20.46
N GLU A 117 -12.03 -7.32 21.05
CA GLU A 117 -12.39 -8.33 22.05
C GLU A 117 -12.86 -7.67 23.35
N GLU A 118 -12.19 -6.61 23.80
CA GLU A 118 -12.59 -5.81 24.95
C GLU A 118 -13.96 -5.16 24.73
N LEU A 119 -14.17 -4.49 23.58
CA LEU A 119 -15.45 -3.88 23.26
C LEU A 119 -16.59 -4.91 23.18
N LYS A 120 -16.33 -6.10 22.59
CA LYS A 120 -17.31 -7.20 22.58
C LYS A 120 -17.58 -7.73 23.99
N ALA A 121 -16.56 -7.83 24.84
CA ALA A 121 -16.71 -8.26 26.23
C ALA A 121 -17.57 -7.27 27.02
N ASP A 122 -17.37 -5.97 26.82
CA ASP A 122 -18.16 -4.92 27.45
C ASP A 122 -19.60 -4.89 26.96
N VAL A 123 -19.83 -5.09 25.66
CA VAL A 123 -21.20 -5.26 25.12
C VAL A 123 -21.90 -6.47 25.74
N ARG A 124 -21.21 -7.61 25.89
CA ARG A 124 -21.77 -8.79 26.56
C ARG A 124 -22.07 -8.50 28.04
N ARG A 125 -21.19 -7.77 28.73
CA ARG A 125 -21.37 -7.38 30.15
C ARG A 125 -22.55 -6.45 30.34
N MET A 126 -22.64 -5.38 29.54
CA MET A 126 -23.76 -4.44 29.55
C MET A 126 -25.08 -5.17 29.29
N ARG A 127 -25.10 -6.08 28.32
CA ARG A 127 -26.27 -6.90 28.01
C ARG A 127 -26.71 -7.75 29.21
N ALA A 128 -25.79 -8.45 29.87
CA ALA A 128 -26.11 -9.26 31.04
C ALA A 128 -26.70 -8.44 32.20
N LEU A 129 -26.14 -7.24 32.44
CA LEU A 129 -26.67 -6.32 33.46
C LEU A 129 -28.08 -5.82 33.10
N LEU A 130 -28.33 -5.52 31.82
CA LEU A 130 -29.66 -5.12 31.36
C LEU A 130 -30.68 -6.26 31.47
N GLU A 131 -30.28 -7.49 31.16
CA GLU A 131 -31.13 -8.68 31.33
C GLU A 131 -31.48 -8.92 32.80
N GLU A 132 -30.52 -8.73 33.71
CA GLU A 132 -30.77 -8.81 35.15
C GLU A 132 -31.74 -7.72 35.64
N LEU A 133 -31.54 -6.47 35.22
CA LEU A 133 -32.43 -5.35 35.57
C LEU A 133 -33.83 -5.56 35.00
N ALA A 134 -33.94 -6.04 33.77
CA ALA A 134 -35.22 -6.36 33.13
C ALA A 134 -35.96 -7.47 33.90
N ALA A 135 -35.26 -8.53 34.32
CA ALA A 135 -35.84 -9.60 35.13
C ALA A 135 -36.37 -9.08 36.48
N ARG A 136 -35.62 -8.19 37.16
CA ARG A 136 -36.07 -7.56 38.42
C ARG A 136 -37.32 -6.69 38.23
N GLN A 137 -37.47 -6.06 37.07
CA GLN A 137 -38.61 -5.20 36.76
C GLN A 137 -39.78 -5.95 36.09
N GLY A 138 -39.65 -7.26 35.86
CA GLY A 138 -40.67 -8.05 35.16
C GLY A 138 -40.83 -7.68 33.69
N ILE A 139 -39.80 -7.07 33.08
CA ILE A 139 -39.80 -6.65 31.68
C ILE A 139 -39.25 -7.79 30.81
N SER A 140 -39.98 -8.19 29.78
CA SER A 140 -39.52 -9.20 28.83
C SER A 140 -38.49 -8.61 27.85
N VAL A 141 -37.27 -9.14 27.84
CA VAL A 141 -36.24 -8.80 26.85
C VAL A 141 -36.51 -9.57 25.56
N PRO A 142 -36.64 -8.91 24.39
CA PRO A 142 -36.75 -9.60 23.11
C PRO A 142 -35.50 -10.43 22.81
N GLU A 143 -35.69 -11.68 22.39
CA GLU A 143 -34.59 -12.54 21.91
C GLU A 143 -33.84 -11.80 20.79
N PRO A 144 -32.49 -11.81 20.78
CA PRO A 144 -31.74 -11.12 19.74
C PRO A 144 -32.16 -11.68 18.37
N GLU A 145 -32.58 -10.77 17.49
CA GLU A 145 -32.80 -11.08 16.08
C GLU A 145 -31.54 -11.79 15.55
N ARG A 146 -31.69 -13.04 15.14
CA ARG A 146 -30.60 -13.84 14.56
C ARG A 146 -30.28 -13.25 13.19
N ARG A 147 -29.49 -12.18 13.15
CA ARG A 147 -29.04 -11.55 11.92
C ARG A 147 -28.02 -12.46 11.25
N GLU A 148 -28.28 -12.82 10.00
CA GLU A 148 -27.32 -13.55 9.18
C GLU A 148 -25.98 -12.80 9.12
N PRO A 149 -24.84 -13.53 9.09
CA PRO A 149 -23.54 -12.90 9.00
C PRO A 149 -23.49 -12.00 7.75
N VAL A 150 -23.03 -10.76 7.93
CA VAL A 150 -22.94 -9.72 6.90
C VAL A 150 -22.21 -10.18 5.63
N ASN A 151 -21.40 -11.24 5.71
CA ASN A 151 -20.60 -11.79 4.61
C ASN A 151 -21.01 -13.23 4.18
N ALA A 152 -22.24 -13.68 4.46
CA ALA A 152 -22.72 -14.95 3.95
C ALA A 152 -22.76 -14.94 2.39
N PRO A 153 -22.46 -16.05 1.69
CA PRO A 153 -22.67 -16.13 0.25
C PRO A 153 -24.15 -15.90 -0.06
N GLY A 154 -24.52 -14.67 -0.48
CA GLY A 154 -25.91 -14.22 -0.67
C GLY A 154 -26.31 -12.96 0.11
N SER A 155 -25.46 -12.43 0.99
CA SER A 155 -25.71 -11.19 1.76
C SER A 155 -25.57 -9.90 0.93
N GLU A 156 -25.06 -10.01 -0.30
CA GLU A 156 -25.01 -8.89 -1.23
C GLU A 156 -26.43 -8.54 -1.70
N VAL A 157 -27.02 -7.53 -1.05
CA VAL A 157 -28.25 -6.91 -1.52
C VAL A 157 -28.04 -6.45 -2.98
N PRO A 158 -28.87 -6.86 -3.95
CA PRO A 158 -28.73 -6.43 -5.33
C PRO A 158 -28.75 -4.90 -5.45
N LEU A 159 -27.93 -4.36 -6.35
CA LEU A 159 -27.70 -2.91 -6.46
C LEU A 159 -28.99 -2.11 -6.76
N TRP A 160 -29.95 -2.72 -7.46
CA TRP A 160 -31.27 -2.15 -7.76
C TRP A 160 -32.22 -2.08 -6.56
N GLU A 161 -31.97 -2.86 -5.50
CA GLU A 161 -32.79 -2.84 -4.29
C GLU A 161 -32.32 -1.73 -3.32
N ARG A 162 -31.04 -1.34 -3.39
CA ARG A 162 -30.47 -0.21 -2.64
C ARG A 162 -31.07 1.14 -3.07
N SER A 163 -31.34 1.33 -4.36
CA SER A 163 -31.92 2.57 -4.89
C SER A 163 -33.38 2.78 -4.49
N ALA A 164 -34.14 1.70 -4.21
CA ALA A 164 -35.53 1.77 -3.78
C ALA A 164 -35.70 2.22 -2.31
N ARG A 165 -34.72 1.94 -1.43
CA ARG A 165 -34.79 2.28 0.01
C ARG A 165 -34.46 3.75 0.29
N SER A 166 -33.61 4.39 -0.52
CA SER A 166 -33.25 5.81 -0.34
C SER A 166 -34.43 6.76 -0.61
N GLY A 167 -35.35 6.38 -1.50
CA GLY A 167 -36.53 7.18 -1.84
C GLY A 167 -37.64 7.19 -0.77
N ARG A 168 -37.77 6.14 0.05
CA ARG A 168 -38.86 6.03 1.04
C ARG A 168 -38.63 6.83 2.32
N ARG A 169 -37.38 7.10 2.71
CA ARG A 169 -37.07 7.87 3.93
C ARG A 169 -37.40 9.36 3.84
N ARG A 170 -37.58 9.92 2.63
CA ARG A 170 -37.89 11.35 2.45
C ARG A 170 -39.39 11.71 2.49
N ARG A 171 -40.31 10.73 2.59
CA ARG A 171 -41.76 10.97 2.42
C ARG A 171 -42.63 10.91 3.67
N ARG A 172 -42.03 10.86 4.88
CA ARG A 172 -42.77 11.11 6.13
C ARG A 172 -42.38 12.48 6.70
N ARG A 173 -43.08 13.50 6.22
CA ARG A 173 -43.38 14.73 6.94
C ARG A 173 -44.87 14.96 6.82
#